data_AF-A0A7X7VGV5-F1
#
_entry.id   AF-A0A7X7VGV5-F1
#
_cell.length_a   1.000
_cell.length_b   1.000
_cell.length_c   1.000
_cell.angle_alpha   90.00
_cell.angle_beta   90.00
_cell.angle_gamma   90.00
#
_symmetry.space_group_name_H-M   'P 1'
#
loop_
_entity.id
_entity.type
_entity.pdbx_description
1 polymer ?
#
loop_
_entity_poly.entity_id
_entity_poly.type
_entity_poly.pdbx_seq_one_letter_code
_entity_poly.pdbx_strand_id
1 'polypeptide(L)'
;GYDAAEGSENQTFYTFPYDWRYGASGVYPKPEGASQMDVTNSVLLGRKIEELAKISPTGKVDVIAHSLGGLIAKKYVLENGNPQIGKLVFLGVPNLGAPLAGRGLIAGTDFGVFGLNPQELKKISQNMPAAYDLLPAKNYFSAKGSWVRILKETDRWGVNETQNLDWTQTRIYLAGAGASNTALTNAANLHSDEFDADNVYEIMANKSIDSYNIAGCRSATFSTLLDMQNKTGVHQYYDYFEFANGDDTVPFESANRKLAKDENTFYVRDAKHGQMPSAAGIRQKIAGIISQNNIPLPNNKIITRAQLLENERLCRLLGVALRIDSPLAIKVTDRDGNIIEDVAGVGPKNEIPGAMFEINNGKKFVYLPQNENQQYQISLQGEGDGFFTLTARAVEDDLLQEPRVFSLLPVSKNLSGGIELNGQETIIKIDNDGDGKIDQTISQDETFTINELMADFNRYVAAGLIKNPQRAVILAQLKLLQKEFAAREKLQANGRLPQKAKTAAIAAAGRLINRQIDLLAKEIQLMAKRGTVGQEIAQALLSGLERVRIK
;
A
#
# COMPACT_ATOMS: atom_id res chain seq x y z
N GLY A 1 -7.65 39.79 -7.16
CA GLY A 1 -7.82 38.76 -6.12
C GLY A 1 -9.02 37.92 -6.49
N TYR A 2 -9.06 36.65 -6.08
CA TYR A 2 -10.24 35.82 -6.30
C TYR A 2 -11.25 36.14 -5.19
N ASP A 3 -12.40 36.67 -5.57
CA ASP A 3 -13.51 36.89 -4.65
C ASP A 3 -14.41 35.65 -4.70
N ALA A 4 -14.58 35.03 -3.53
CA ALA A 4 -15.41 33.85 -3.33
C ALA A 4 -16.71 34.19 -2.58
N ALA A 5 -17.00 35.47 -2.33
CA ALA A 5 -18.25 35.90 -1.73
C ALA A 5 -19.41 35.63 -2.70
N GLU A 6 -20.18 34.57 -2.41
CA GLU A 6 -21.33 34.19 -3.23
C GLU A 6 -22.34 35.35 -3.31
N GLY A 7 -22.73 35.68 -4.54
CA GLY A 7 -23.67 36.78 -4.80
C GLY A 7 -23.05 38.18 -4.86
N SER A 8 -21.72 38.30 -4.69
CA SER A 8 -20.97 39.53 -4.97
C SER A 8 -20.89 39.79 -6.48
N GLU A 9 -21.03 41.06 -6.91
CA GLU A 9 -20.76 41.47 -8.30
C GLU A 9 -19.30 41.22 -8.72
N ASN A 10 -18.40 41.08 -7.75
CA ASN A 10 -16.98 40.81 -7.99
C ASN A 10 -16.60 39.32 -7.89
N GLN A 11 -17.56 38.42 -7.69
CA GLN A 11 -17.29 36.99 -7.57
C GLN A 11 -16.56 36.48 -8.81
N THR A 12 -15.41 35.85 -8.58
CA THR A 12 -14.52 35.33 -9.63
C THR A 12 -14.11 33.88 -9.39
N PHE A 13 -14.48 33.33 -8.23
CA PHE A 13 -14.32 31.92 -7.89
C PHE A 13 -15.69 31.29 -7.63
N TYR A 14 -15.96 30.16 -8.28
CA TYR A 14 -17.22 29.42 -8.18
C TYR A 14 -16.95 27.95 -7.87
N THR A 15 -17.74 27.37 -6.98
CA THR A 15 -17.72 25.92 -6.72
C THR A 15 -18.78 25.20 -7.54
N PHE A 16 -18.48 23.98 -7.97
CA PHE A 16 -19.44 23.07 -8.57
C PHE A 16 -19.61 21.84 -7.66
N PRO A 17 -20.46 21.92 -6.62
CA PRO A 17 -20.84 20.74 -5.86
C PRO A 17 -21.71 19.84 -6.73
N TYR A 18 -21.52 18.53 -6.60
CA TYR A 18 -22.30 17.52 -7.30
C TYR A 18 -22.52 16.30 -6.40
N ASP A 19 -23.50 15.45 -6.72
CA ASP A 19 -23.65 14.19 -6.01
C ASP A 19 -22.55 13.22 -6.46
N TRP A 20 -21.52 13.17 -5.63
CA TRP A 20 -20.32 12.39 -5.86
C TRP A 20 -20.56 10.89 -5.89
N ARG A 21 -21.72 10.40 -5.40
CA ARG A 21 -22.08 8.98 -5.47
C ARG A 21 -22.25 8.50 -6.91
N TYR A 22 -22.69 9.38 -7.80
CA TYR A 22 -22.91 9.07 -9.22
C TYR A 22 -21.63 9.09 -10.06
N GLY A 23 -20.53 9.68 -9.59
CA GLY A 23 -19.27 9.68 -10.34
C GLY A 23 -19.39 10.29 -11.74
N ALA A 24 -18.63 9.76 -12.69
CA ALA A 24 -18.65 10.17 -14.09
C ALA A 24 -19.62 9.33 -14.95
N SER A 25 -19.85 8.06 -14.62
CA SER A 25 -20.73 7.16 -15.38
C SER A 25 -22.17 7.11 -14.89
N GLY A 26 -22.43 7.49 -13.63
CA GLY A 26 -23.76 7.48 -13.04
C GLY A 26 -24.69 8.51 -13.69
N VAL A 27 -25.95 8.10 -13.79
CA VAL A 27 -27.00 8.84 -14.48
C VAL A 27 -28.08 9.24 -13.47
N TYR A 28 -28.37 10.54 -13.39
CA TYR A 28 -29.53 11.05 -12.69
C TYR A 28 -30.77 10.80 -13.56
N PRO A 29 -31.73 10.00 -13.08
CA PRO A 29 -32.96 9.79 -13.83
C PRO A 29 -33.70 11.12 -13.92
N LYS A 30 -34.28 11.39 -15.09
CA LYS A 30 -35.18 12.52 -15.25
C LYS A 30 -36.36 12.41 -14.28
N PRO A 31 -36.91 13.53 -13.78
CA PRO A 31 -38.17 13.50 -13.05
C PRO A 31 -39.29 12.88 -13.88
N GLU A 32 -40.16 12.10 -13.24
CA GLU A 32 -41.31 11.49 -13.90
C GLU A 32 -42.19 12.59 -14.54
N GLY A 33 -42.52 12.44 -15.83
CA GLY A 33 -43.28 13.44 -16.59
C GLY A 33 -42.46 14.62 -17.15
N ALA A 34 -41.15 14.72 -16.88
CA ALA A 34 -40.30 15.76 -17.48
C ALA A 34 -39.91 15.41 -18.94
N SER A 35 -39.83 16.45 -19.78
CA SER A 35 -39.30 16.40 -21.15
C SER A 35 -37.77 16.37 -21.22
N GLN A 36 -37.09 16.59 -20.08
CA GLN A 36 -35.63 16.59 -19.98
C GLN A 36 -35.08 15.17 -20.12
N MET A 37 -33.90 15.04 -20.72
CA MET A 37 -33.16 13.78 -20.76
C MET A 37 -32.49 13.51 -19.41
N ASP A 38 -32.20 12.24 -19.14
CA ASP A 38 -31.31 11.85 -18.06
C ASP A 38 -29.95 12.57 -18.18
N VAL A 39 -29.34 12.91 -17.05
CA VAL A 39 -28.10 13.71 -17.02
C VAL A 39 -27.02 13.03 -16.20
N THR A 40 -25.77 13.31 -16.52
CA THR A 40 -24.59 12.91 -15.75
C THR A 40 -23.97 14.12 -15.06
N ASN A 41 -23.01 13.89 -14.16
CA ASN A 41 -22.21 14.99 -13.61
C ASN A 41 -21.43 15.76 -14.68
N SER A 42 -21.00 15.11 -15.78
CA SER A 42 -20.31 15.80 -16.90
C SER A 42 -21.23 16.79 -17.61
N VAL A 43 -22.51 16.43 -17.81
CA VAL A 43 -23.53 17.33 -18.39
C VAL A 43 -23.84 18.51 -17.46
N LEU A 44 -23.98 18.24 -16.16
CA LEU A 44 -24.23 19.29 -15.17
C LEU A 44 -23.05 20.28 -15.06
N LEU A 45 -21.82 19.77 -15.10
CA LEU A 45 -20.62 20.59 -15.17
C LEU A 45 -20.63 21.48 -16.42
N GLY A 46 -20.98 20.92 -17.58
CA GLY A 46 -21.11 21.66 -18.83
C GLY A 46 -22.10 22.82 -18.74
N ARG A 47 -23.28 22.59 -18.17
CA ARG A 47 -24.29 23.65 -17.95
C ARG A 47 -23.73 24.78 -17.08
N LYS A 48 -22.99 24.45 -16.02
CA LYS A 48 -22.38 25.46 -15.15
C LYS A 48 -21.29 26.25 -15.87
N ILE A 49 -20.47 25.58 -16.68
CA ILE A 49 -19.46 26.22 -17.52
C ILE A 49 -20.10 27.19 -18.51
N GLU A 50 -21.16 26.77 -19.21
CA GLU A 50 -21.89 27.62 -20.17
C GLU A 50 -22.55 28.84 -19.50
N GLU A 51 -23.07 28.67 -18.29
CA GLU A 51 -23.62 29.77 -17.48
C GLU A 51 -22.53 30.79 -17.13
N LEU A 52 -21.41 30.33 -16.58
CA LEU A 52 -20.31 31.20 -16.15
C LEU A 52 -19.56 31.83 -17.34
N ALA A 53 -19.48 31.13 -18.47
CA ALA A 53 -18.86 31.65 -19.68
C ALA A 53 -19.58 32.90 -20.23
N LYS A 54 -20.91 32.99 -20.05
CA LYS A 54 -21.71 34.16 -20.49
C LYS A 54 -21.36 35.46 -19.76
N ILE A 55 -20.90 35.35 -18.51
CA ILE A 55 -20.50 36.48 -17.67
C ILE A 55 -18.98 36.65 -17.60
N SER A 56 -18.22 35.71 -18.17
CA SER A 56 -16.77 35.79 -18.23
C SER A 56 -16.32 36.79 -19.30
N PRO A 57 -15.39 37.71 -18.99
CA PRO A 57 -14.84 38.66 -19.98
C PRO A 57 -14.19 37.99 -21.20
N THR A 58 -13.74 36.74 -21.07
CA THR A 58 -13.08 35.98 -22.15
C THR A 58 -14.04 35.05 -22.89
N GLY A 59 -15.30 34.93 -22.44
CA GLY A 59 -16.23 33.90 -22.92
C GLY A 59 -15.84 32.48 -22.53
N LYS A 60 -14.88 32.31 -21.62
CA LYS A 60 -14.35 31.02 -21.15
C LYS A 60 -14.15 31.03 -19.63
N VAL A 61 -14.08 29.84 -19.04
CA VAL A 61 -13.77 29.66 -17.61
C VAL A 61 -12.54 28.77 -17.42
N ASP A 62 -11.80 29.01 -16.35
CA ASP A 62 -10.72 28.12 -15.93
C ASP A 62 -11.26 27.10 -14.91
N VAL A 63 -10.93 25.83 -15.10
CA VAL A 63 -11.45 24.70 -14.29
C VAL A 63 -10.31 24.04 -13.52
N ILE A 64 -10.50 23.86 -12.21
CA ILE A 64 -9.60 23.08 -11.35
C ILE A 64 -10.36 21.85 -10.88
N ALA A 65 -9.84 20.67 -11.18
CA ALA A 65 -10.50 19.40 -10.90
C ALA A 65 -9.57 18.46 -10.12
N HIS A 66 -10.02 18.05 -8.94
CA HIS A 66 -9.28 17.14 -8.05
C HIS A 66 -9.90 15.74 -8.07
N SER A 67 -9.06 14.71 -8.04
CA SER A 67 -9.48 13.31 -7.92
C SER A 67 -10.56 12.93 -8.94
N LEU A 68 -11.67 12.33 -8.50
CA LEU A 68 -12.85 11.97 -9.30
C LEU A 68 -13.40 13.14 -10.14
N GLY A 69 -13.31 14.38 -9.65
CA GLY A 69 -13.73 15.56 -10.40
C GLY A 69 -12.97 15.72 -11.72
N GLY A 70 -11.72 15.25 -11.76
CA GLY A 70 -10.92 15.20 -12.99
C GLY A 70 -11.48 14.26 -14.04
N LEU A 71 -12.02 13.10 -13.64
CA LEU A 71 -12.68 12.17 -14.57
C LEU A 71 -13.96 12.78 -15.15
N ILE A 72 -14.72 13.53 -14.34
CA ILE A 72 -15.93 14.23 -14.77
C ILE A 72 -15.58 15.35 -15.77
N ALA A 73 -14.57 16.16 -15.46
CA ALA A 73 -14.09 17.20 -16.37
C ALA A 73 -13.54 16.62 -17.67
N LYS A 74 -12.76 15.54 -17.60
CA LYS A 74 -12.24 14.81 -18.77
C LYS A 74 -13.39 14.30 -19.65
N LYS A 75 -14.41 13.67 -19.04
CA LYS A 75 -15.61 13.20 -19.75
C LYS A 75 -16.34 14.34 -20.46
N TYR A 76 -16.59 15.46 -19.76
CA TYR A 76 -17.20 16.65 -20.37
C TYR A 76 -16.41 17.16 -21.58
N VAL A 77 -15.08 17.28 -21.44
CA VAL A 77 -14.22 17.76 -22.53
C VAL A 77 -14.26 16.82 -23.73
N LEU A 78 -14.28 15.51 -23.53
CA LEU A 78 -14.33 14.54 -24.64
C LEU A 78 -15.68 14.57 -25.35
N GLU A 79 -16.78 14.62 -24.59
CA GLU A 79 -18.16 14.59 -25.12
C GLU A 79 -18.63 15.93 -25.71
N ASN A 80 -18.04 17.07 -25.31
CA ASN A 80 -18.43 18.39 -25.80
C ASN A 80 -17.55 18.84 -26.99
N GLY A 81 -18.17 19.20 -28.11
CA GLY A 81 -17.46 19.67 -29.31
C GLY A 81 -16.84 21.07 -29.18
N ASN A 82 -17.38 21.93 -28.31
CA ASN A 82 -16.89 23.29 -28.08
C ASN A 82 -16.99 23.65 -26.58
N PRO A 83 -16.14 23.07 -25.72
CA PRO A 83 -16.13 23.39 -24.30
C PRO A 83 -15.62 24.83 -24.08
N GLN A 84 -16.37 25.65 -23.33
CA GLN A 84 -15.98 27.03 -22.99
C GLN A 84 -14.92 27.07 -21.87
N ILE A 85 -13.88 26.24 -21.97
CA ILE A 85 -12.80 26.15 -21.01
C ILE A 85 -11.56 26.88 -21.57
N GLY A 86 -10.95 27.72 -20.73
CA GLY A 86 -9.65 28.35 -20.96
C GLY A 86 -8.52 27.41 -20.52
N LYS A 87 -8.32 27.31 -19.20
CA LYS A 87 -7.39 26.37 -18.57
C LYS A 87 -8.11 25.22 -17.90
N LEU A 88 -7.50 24.03 -17.91
CA LEU A 88 -7.96 22.86 -17.15
C LEU A 88 -6.83 22.28 -16.32
N VAL A 89 -6.95 22.36 -15.00
CA VAL A 89 -5.95 21.84 -14.05
C VAL A 89 -6.44 20.54 -13.44
N PHE A 90 -5.76 19.45 -13.76
CA PHE A 90 -5.96 18.14 -13.13
C PHE A 90 -5.06 18.00 -11.90
N LEU A 91 -5.64 17.62 -10.77
CA LEU A 91 -4.92 17.44 -9.51
C LEU A 91 -5.18 16.02 -8.96
N GLY A 92 -4.15 15.18 -8.92
CA GLY A 92 -4.23 13.82 -8.34
C GLY A 92 -5.31 12.96 -8.98
N VAL A 93 -5.50 13.01 -10.30
CA VAL A 93 -6.64 12.35 -10.95
C VAL A 93 -6.33 10.87 -11.21
N PRO A 94 -7.15 9.92 -10.71
CA PRO A 94 -6.96 8.49 -10.95
C PRO A 94 -7.41 8.09 -12.36
N ASN A 95 -6.66 8.53 -13.38
CA ASN A 95 -7.06 8.33 -14.78
C ASN A 95 -7.21 6.88 -15.16
N LEU A 96 -6.39 5.99 -14.59
CA LEU A 96 -6.47 4.55 -14.79
C LEU A 96 -7.12 3.84 -13.59
N GLY A 97 -7.77 4.56 -12.69
CA GLY A 97 -8.33 4.04 -11.44
C GLY A 97 -7.32 3.86 -10.31
N ALA A 98 -7.78 3.40 -9.16
CA ALA A 98 -6.99 3.17 -7.96
C ALA A 98 -7.39 1.84 -7.28
N PRO A 99 -6.44 0.95 -6.95
CA PRO A 99 -6.72 -0.31 -6.26
C PRO A 99 -7.52 -0.16 -4.95
N LEU A 100 -7.39 0.99 -4.27
CA LEU A 100 -8.13 1.28 -3.04
C LEU A 100 -9.65 1.27 -3.24
N ALA A 101 -10.15 1.74 -4.39
CA ALA A 101 -11.58 1.66 -4.72
C ALA A 101 -12.06 0.21 -4.86
N GLY A 102 -11.24 -0.63 -5.48
CA GLY A 102 -11.50 -2.05 -5.62
C GLY A 102 -11.49 -2.79 -4.27
N ARG A 103 -10.55 -2.46 -3.38
CA ARG A 103 -10.58 -2.93 -1.99
C ARG A 103 -11.87 -2.52 -1.29
N GLY A 104 -12.35 -1.30 -1.48
CA GLY A 104 -13.63 -0.83 -0.92
C GLY A 104 -14.81 -1.70 -1.33
N LEU A 105 -14.86 -2.17 -2.58
CA LEU A 105 -15.91 -3.07 -3.07
C LEU A 105 -15.78 -4.52 -2.55
N ILE A 106 -14.55 -4.98 -2.31
CA ILE A 106 -14.28 -6.39 -1.94
C ILE A 106 -14.27 -6.59 -0.43
N ALA A 107 -13.48 -5.81 0.29
CA ALA A 107 -13.21 -6.01 1.71
C ALA A 107 -13.74 -4.87 2.60
N GLY A 108 -14.09 -3.73 2.00
CA GLY A 108 -14.42 -2.51 2.72
C GLY A 108 -13.19 -1.68 3.09
N THR A 109 -13.42 -0.39 3.26
CA THR A 109 -12.44 0.59 3.74
C THR A 109 -13.22 1.80 4.28
N ASP A 110 -12.60 2.59 5.14
CA ASP A 110 -13.15 3.87 5.61
C ASP A 110 -12.77 5.05 4.70
N PHE A 111 -11.93 4.80 3.68
CA PHE A 111 -11.33 5.82 2.81
C PHE A 111 -10.63 6.96 3.60
N GLY A 112 -10.13 6.66 4.80
CA GLY A 112 -9.51 7.64 5.68
C GLY A 112 -10.50 8.59 6.36
N VAL A 113 -11.81 8.30 6.30
CA VAL A 113 -12.85 9.10 6.95
C VAL A 113 -13.18 8.50 8.32
N PHE A 114 -12.77 9.21 9.36
CA PHE A 114 -12.99 8.80 10.75
C PHE A 114 -14.47 8.52 11.06
N GLY A 115 -14.71 7.44 11.81
CA GLY A 115 -16.05 7.06 12.30
C GLY A 115 -16.90 6.28 11.31
N LEU A 116 -16.43 6.05 10.08
CA LEU A 116 -17.14 5.20 9.12
C LEU A 116 -16.81 3.73 9.34
N ASN A 117 -17.84 2.88 9.39
CA ASN A 117 -17.66 1.44 9.45
C ASN A 117 -17.28 0.90 8.05
N PRO A 118 -16.10 0.26 7.89
CA PRO A 118 -15.66 -0.23 6.58
C PRO A 118 -16.61 -1.22 5.90
N GLN A 119 -17.32 -2.04 6.69
CA GLN A 119 -18.28 -3.03 6.16
C GLN A 119 -19.59 -2.39 5.71
N GLU A 120 -20.06 -1.34 6.39
CA GLU A 120 -21.21 -0.58 5.91
C GLU A 120 -20.84 0.24 4.67
N LEU A 121 -19.64 0.83 4.64
CA LEU A 121 -19.14 1.49 3.43
C LEU A 121 -19.01 0.54 2.26
N LYS A 122 -18.57 -0.71 2.46
CA LYS A 122 -18.58 -1.73 1.40
C LYS A 122 -19.96 -1.86 0.76
N LYS A 123 -21.02 -1.98 1.56
CA LYS A 123 -22.41 -2.08 1.06
C LYS A 123 -22.83 -0.83 0.29
N ILE A 124 -22.45 0.35 0.78
CA ILE A 124 -22.73 1.63 0.10
C ILE A 124 -21.97 1.70 -1.23
N SER A 125 -20.67 1.39 -1.24
CA SER A 125 -19.81 1.41 -2.42
C SER A 125 -20.32 0.46 -3.51
N GLN A 126 -20.85 -0.70 -3.14
CA GLN A 126 -21.45 -1.67 -4.09
C GLN A 126 -22.69 -1.13 -4.82
N ASN A 127 -23.28 -0.02 -4.34
CA ASN A 127 -24.43 0.65 -4.94
C ASN A 127 -24.09 2.05 -5.46
N MET A 128 -22.80 2.40 -5.53
CA MET A 128 -22.33 3.75 -5.84
C MET A 128 -21.51 3.73 -7.13
N PRO A 129 -22.03 4.24 -8.28
CA PRO A 129 -21.29 4.27 -9.54
C PRO A 129 -19.87 4.84 -9.44
N ALA A 130 -19.66 5.86 -8.60
CA ALA A 130 -18.33 6.43 -8.38
C ALA A 130 -17.27 5.44 -7.90
N ALA A 131 -17.63 4.43 -7.09
CA ALA A 131 -16.67 3.41 -6.66
C ALA A 131 -16.18 2.57 -7.85
N TYR A 132 -17.06 2.37 -8.85
CA TYR A 132 -16.75 1.61 -10.06
C TYR A 132 -15.95 2.44 -11.05
N ASP A 133 -16.27 3.73 -11.21
CA ASP A 133 -15.51 4.66 -12.06
C ASP A 133 -14.06 4.86 -11.61
N LEU A 134 -13.74 4.48 -10.37
CA LEU A 134 -12.40 4.56 -9.79
C LEU A 134 -11.68 3.20 -9.80
N LEU A 135 -12.29 2.13 -10.32
CA LEU A 135 -11.63 0.83 -10.41
C LEU A 135 -10.45 0.87 -11.37
N PRO A 136 -9.37 0.11 -11.10
CA PRO A 136 -8.28 -0.03 -12.04
C PRO A 136 -8.76 -0.45 -13.44
N ALA A 137 -8.55 0.44 -14.40
CA ALA A 137 -8.96 0.28 -15.79
C ALA A 137 -8.09 -0.76 -16.51
N LYS A 138 -8.48 -1.18 -17.71
CA LYS A 138 -7.71 -2.16 -18.49
C LYS A 138 -6.26 -1.71 -18.70
N ASN A 139 -6.05 -0.43 -18.99
CA ASN A 139 -4.72 0.14 -19.20
C ASN A 139 -3.87 0.21 -17.91
N TYR A 140 -4.49 0.15 -16.72
CA TYR A 140 -3.75 0.02 -15.46
C TYR A 140 -2.96 -1.30 -15.40
N PHE A 141 -3.56 -2.40 -15.87
CA PHE A 141 -2.89 -3.71 -15.86
C PHE A 141 -1.67 -3.74 -16.78
N SER A 142 -1.69 -2.97 -17.87
CA SER A 142 -0.52 -2.78 -18.74
C SER A 142 0.54 -1.90 -18.10
N ALA A 143 0.15 -0.86 -17.35
CA ALA A 143 1.06 0.11 -16.75
C ALA A 143 1.73 -0.40 -15.46
N LYS A 144 0.99 -1.12 -14.62
CA LYS A 144 1.42 -1.53 -13.28
C LYS A 144 1.35 -3.03 -13.02
N GLY A 145 0.46 -3.73 -13.72
CA GLY A 145 0.18 -5.15 -13.49
C GLY A 145 -1.05 -5.38 -12.62
N SER A 146 -1.15 -6.60 -12.09
CA SER A 146 -2.29 -7.01 -11.28
C SER A 146 -2.32 -6.31 -9.92
N TRP A 147 -3.52 -5.93 -9.48
CA TRP A 147 -3.79 -5.40 -8.14
C TRP A 147 -4.58 -6.38 -7.27
N VAL A 148 -4.93 -7.57 -7.77
CA VAL A 148 -5.52 -8.66 -6.98
C VAL A 148 -4.69 -9.91 -7.19
N ARG A 149 -4.12 -10.41 -6.09
CA ARG A 149 -3.28 -11.62 -6.10
C ARG A 149 -3.85 -12.65 -5.15
N ILE A 150 -4.03 -13.86 -5.66
CA ILE A 150 -4.41 -15.01 -4.85
C ILE A 150 -3.14 -15.71 -4.37
N LEU A 151 -3.07 -15.96 -3.06
CA LEU A 151 -2.03 -16.74 -2.41
C LEU A 151 -2.69 -17.97 -1.78
N LYS A 152 -2.61 -19.09 -2.49
CA LYS A 152 -3.26 -20.34 -2.11
C LYS A 152 -2.27 -21.25 -1.39
N GLU A 153 -2.60 -21.66 -0.17
CA GLU A 153 -1.80 -22.62 0.58
C GLU A 153 -1.56 -23.90 -0.21
N THR A 154 -0.33 -24.41 -0.16
CA THR A 154 0.01 -25.70 -0.75
C THR A 154 0.15 -26.77 0.32
N ASP A 155 0.32 -28.03 -0.10
CA ASP A 155 0.67 -29.11 0.84
C ASP A 155 2.03 -28.94 1.51
N ARG A 156 2.88 -28.07 0.96
CA ARG A 156 4.14 -27.68 1.55
C ARG A 156 3.91 -26.47 2.44
N TRP A 157 4.12 -26.68 3.73
CA TRP A 157 3.97 -25.64 4.73
C TRP A 157 4.85 -24.42 4.43
N GLY A 158 4.30 -23.22 4.58
CA GLY A 158 5.00 -21.97 4.29
C GLY A 158 5.16 -21.64 2.80
N VAL A 159 4.64 -22.48 1.90
CA VAL A 159 4.67 -22.25 0.44
C VAL A 159 3.26 -22.04 -0.07
N ASN A 160 3.05 -20.92 -0.77
CA ASN A 160 1.80 -20.60 -1.43
C ASN A 160 1.97 -20.64 -2.96
N GLU A 161 0.97 -21.20 -3.64
CA GLU A 161 0.78 -20.98 -5.07
C GLU A 161 0.29 -19.54 -5.26
N THR A 162 0.89 -18.82 -6.20
CA THR A 162 0.61 -17.41 -6.45
C THR A 162 -0.05 -17.22 -7.81
N GLN A 163 -1.20 -16.55 -7.85
CA GLN A 163 -1.87 -16.16 -9.08
C GLN A 163 -2.14 -14.66 -9.09
N ASN A 164 -1.55 -13.95 -10.06
CA ASN A 164 -1.92 -12.58 -10.39
C ASN A 164 -3.15 -12.59 -11.30
N LEU A 165 -4.23 -11.92 -10.91
CA LEU A 165 -5.42 -11.82 -11.75
C LEU A 165 -5.22 -10.78 -12.84
N ASP A 166 -5.59 -11.12 -14.08
CA ASP A 166 -5.71 -10.13 -15.16
C ASP A 166 -6.98 -9.26 -15.01
N TRP A 167 -7.19 -8.30 -15.91
CA TRP A 167 -8.34 -7.40 -15.87
C TRP A 167 -9.69 -8.14 -15.95
N THR A 168 -9.81 -9.15 -16.81
CA THR A 168 -11.04 -9.92 -16.98
C THR A 168 -11.31 -10.78 -15.75
N GLN A 169 -10.30 -11.48 -15.26
CA GLN A 169 -10.37 -12.29 -14.04
C GLN A 169 -10.73 -11.44 -12.82
N THR A 170 -10.16 -10.23 -12.73
CA THR A 170 -10.46 -9.29 -11.64
C THR A 170 -11.91 -8.81 -11.67
N ARG A 171 -12.49 -8.56 -12.84
CA ARG A 171 -13.92 -8.21 -12.95
C ARG A 171 -14.84 -9.36 -12.51
N ILE A 172 -14.49 -10.60 -12.85
CA ILE A 172 -15.21 -11.78 -12.38
C ILE A 172 -15.09 -11.90 -10.85
N TYR A 173 -13.89 -11.67 -10.31
CA TYR A 173 -13.64 -11.68 -8.88
C TYR A 173 -14.48 -10.63 -8.14
N LEU A 174 -14.53 -9.39 -8.65
CA LEU A 174 -15.36 -8.30 -8.12
C LEU A 174 -16.85 -8.67 -8.12
N ALA A 175 -17.36 -9.23 -9.22
CA ALA A 175 -18.75 -9.69 -9.29
C ALA A 175 -19.04 -10.79 -8.25
N GLY A 176 -18.12 -11.74 -8.08
CA GLY A 176 -18.20 -12.78 -7.04
C GLY A 176 -18.17 -12.21 -5.61
N ALA A 177 -17.52 -11.06 -5.41
CA ALA A 177 -17.50 -10.34 -4.13
C ALA A 177 -18.74 -9.46 -3.88
N GLY A 178 -19.74 -9.48 -4.79
CA GLY A 178 -21.00 -8.75 -4.66
C GLY A 178 -21.06 -7.43 -5.42
N ALA A 179 -20.11 -7.15 -6.32
CA ALA A 179 -20.13 -5.94 -7.13
C ALA A 179 -21.20 -6.02 -8.24
N SER A 180 -21.91 -4.91 -8.50
CA SER A 180 -22.92 -4.80 -9.56
C SER A 180 -22.32 -4.98 -10.96
N ASN A 181 -22.82 -5.97 -11.72
CA ASN A 181 -22.41 -6.21 -13.11
C ASN A 181 -22.71 -5.02 -14.03
N THR A 182 -23.84 -4.34 -13.83
CA THR A 182 -24.19 -3.14 -14.60
C THR A 182 -23.19 -2.02 -14.32
N ALA A 183 -22.86 -1.77 -13.05
CA ALA A 183 -21.90 -0.73 -12.69
C ALA A 183 -20.47 -1.06 -13.17
N LEU A 184 -20.04 -2.33 -13.09
CA LEU A 184 -18.78 -2.81 -13.68
C LEU A 184 -18.73 -2.58 -15.20
N THR A 185 -19.86 -2.69 -15.89
CA THR A 185 -19.94 -2.49 -17.33
C THR A 185 -19.92 -0.99 -17.67
N ASN A 186 -20.64 -0.17 -16.92
CA ASN A 186 -20.62 1.28 -17.08
C ASN A 186 -19.23 1.87 -16.85
N ALA A 187 -18.52 1.41 -15.82
CA ALA A 187 -17.15 1.83 -15.57
C ALA A 187 -16.18 1.38 -16.68
N ALA A 188 -16.35 0.16 -17.21
CA ALA A 188 -15.56 -0.30 -18.36
C ALA A 188 -15.84 0.52 -19.63
N ASN A 189 -17.10 0.98 -19.82
CA ASN A 189 -17.46 1.86 -20.93
C ASN A 189 -16.92 3.28 -20.74
N LEU A 190 -16.85 3.79 -19.51
CA LEU A 190 -16.20 5.06 -19.19
C LEU A 190 -14.72 5.00 -19.55
N HIS A 191 -14.02 3.96 -19.12
CA HIS A 191 -12.60 3.71 -19.43
C HIS A 191 -12.40 3.09 -20.82
N SER A 192 -12.98 3.75 -21.83
CA SER A 192 -12.74 3.41 -23.23
C SER A 192 -11.28 3.67 -23.62
N ASP A 193 -10.86 3.09 -24.73
CA ASP A 193 -9.50 3.32 -25.26
C ASP A 193 -9.24 4.83 -25.49
N GLU A 194 -10.25 5.59 -25.93
CA GLU A 194 -10.14 7.05 -26.12
C GLU A 194 -10.03 7.80 -24.79
N PHE A 195 -10.81 7.41 -23.76
CA PHE A 195 -10.81 8.08 -22.46
C PHE A 195 -9.50 7.92 -21.70
N ASP A 196 -8.83 6.77 -21.86
CA ASP A 196 -7.57 6.43 -21.16
C ASP A 196 -6.31 6.63 -22.02
N ALA A 197 -6.46 7.04 -23.28
CA ALA A 197 -5.34 7.27 -24.20
C ALA A 197 -4.47 8.46 -23.81
N ASP A 198 -3.20 8.40 -24.21
CA ASP A 198 -2.24 9.49 -24.02
C ASP A 198 -2.41 10.65 -25.02
N ASN A 199 -3.33 10.55 -26.01
CA ASN A 199 -3.65 11.63 -26.93
C ASN A 199 -4.76 12.56 -26.41
N VAL A 200 -5.29 12.33 -25.20
CA VAL A 200 -6.31 13.19 -24.58
C VAL A 200 -5.84 14.65 -24.48
N TYR A 201 -4.54 14.89 -24.22
CA TYR A 201 -4.02 16.26 -24.23
C TYR A 201 -4.11 16.94 -25.61
N GLU A 202 -4.01 16.19 -26.71
CA GLU A 202 -4.13 16.71 -28.08
C GLU A 202 -5.58 17.09 -28.36
N ILE A 203 -6.54 16.31 -27.87
CA ILE A 203 -7.96 16.63 -27.95
C ILE A 203 -8.26 17.93 -27.19
N MET A 204 -7.70 18.10 -25.99
CA MET A 204 -7.80 19.35 -25.22
C MET A 204 -7.19 20.53 -25.97
N ALA A 205 -5.98 20.38 -26.50
CA ALA A 205 -5.29 21.42 -27.25
C ALA A 205 -6.06 21.82 -28.53
N ASN A 206 -6.62 20.86 -29.26
CA ASN A 206 -7.44 21.12 -30.45
C ASN A 206 -8.74 21.87 -30.12
N LYS A 207 -9.25 21.70 -28.89
CA LYS A 207 -10.38 22.48 -28.34
C LYS A 207 -9.95 23.81 -27.72
N SER A 208 -8.69 24.22 -27.93
CA SER A 208 -8.10 25.44 -27.36
C SER A 208 -8.18 25.50 -25.83
N ILE A 209 -8.02 24.35 -25.18
CA ILE A 209 -7.88 24.22 -23.73
C ILE A 209 -6.40 24.11 -23.39
N ASP A 210 -5.94 24.98 -22.50
CA ASP A 210 -4.60 24.92 -21.92
C ASP A 210 -4.62 24.00 -20.68
N SER A 211 -4.25 22.74 -20.86
CA SER A 211 -4.32 21.73 -19.80
C SER A 211 -3.03 21.65 -18.97
N TYR A 212 -3.20 21.31 -17.70
CA TYR A 212 -2.16 21.14 -16.70
C TYR A 212 -2.40 19.86 -15.91
N ASN A 213 -1.34 19.10 -15.62
CA ASN A 213 -1.43 17.90 -14.79
C ASN A 213 -0.52 18.04 -13.56
N ILE A 214 -1.09 17.84 -12.37
CA ILE A 214 -0.37 17.84 -11.11
C ILE A 214 -0.62 16.48 -10.44
N ALA A 215 0.35 15.57 -10.54
CA ALA A 215 0.27 14.23 -9.97
C ALA A 215 1.06 14.13 -8.66
N GLY A 216 0.57 13.40 -7.66
CA GLY A 216 1.37 13.10 -6.47
C GLY A 216 2.30 11.91 -6.68
N CYS A 217 3.44 11.92 -6.00
CA CYS A 217 4.42 10.84 -6.01
C CYS A 217 5.15 10.78 -4.65
N ARG A 218 5.96 9.73 -4.46
CA ARG A 218 6.78 9.48 -3.26
C ARG A 218 6.00 9.28 -1.96
N SER A 219 4.69 9.01 -2.05
CA SER A 219 3.89 8.48 -0.94
C SER A 219 3.60 7.00 -1.15
N ALA A 220 3.76 6.20 -0.11
CA ALA A 220 3.31 4.81 -0.13
C ALA A 220 1.79 4.75 -0.32
N THR A 221 1.37 4.05 -1.37
CA THR A 221 -0.01 4.02 -1.85
C THR A 221 -0.44 2.57 -2.02
N PHE A 222 -1.60 2.20 -1.47
CA PHE A 222 -2.11 0.82 -1.56
C PHE A 222 -2.12 0.32 -3.01
N SER A 223 -1.45 -0.82 -3.27
CA SER A 223 -1.26 -1.32 -4.63
C SER A 223 -1.91 -2.66 -4.91
N THR A 224 -1.92 -3.57 -3.93
CA THR A 224 -2.32 -4.96 -4.15
C THR A 224 -3.18 -5.47 -3.01
N LEU A 225 -4.33 -6.04 -3.36
CA LEU A 225 -5.13 -6.88 -2.48
C LEU A 225 -4.61 -8.32 -2.55
N LEU A 226 -4.12 -8.84 -1.42
CA LEU A 226 -3.70 -10.24 -1.32
C LEU A 226 -4.85 -11.07 -0.74
N ASP A 227 -5.42 -11.98 -1.54
CA ASP A 227 -6.41 -12.95 -1.10
C ASP A 227 -5.72 -14.23 -0.63
N MET A 228 -5.70 -14.42 0.69
CA MET A 228 -5.12 -15.61 1.32
C MET A 228 -6.15 -16.74 1.30
N GLN A 229 -5.86 -17.81 0.57
CA GLN A 229 -6.76 -18.95 0.43
C GLN A 229 -6.15 -20.21 1.02
N ASN A 230 -7.00 -21.05 1.61
CA ASN A 230 -6.57 -22.38 2.05
C ASN A 230 -6.30 -23.30 0.85
N LYS A 231 -5.83 -24.52 1.14
CA LYS A 231 -5.51 -25.53 0.10
C LYS A 231 -6.67 -25.89 -0.83
N THR A 232 -7.92 -25.73 -0.37
CA THR A 232 -9.12 -25.98 -1.18
C THR A 232 -9.51 -24.79 -2.05
N GLY A 233 -8.78 -23.67 -1.99
CA GLY A 233 -9.10 -22.44 -2.71
C GLY A 233 -10.19 -21.61 -2.04
N VAL A 234 -10.44 -21.82 -0.75
CA VAL A 234 -11.43 -21.05 0.02
C VAL A 234 -10.72 -19.89 0.69
N HIS A 235 -11.22 -18.68 0.44
CA HIS A 235 -10.81 -17.44 1.11
C HIS A 235 -10.72 -17.62 2.62
N GLN A 236 -9.61 -17.16 3.20
CA GLN A 236 -9.40 -17.11 4.64
C GLN A 236 -9.43 -15.66 5.13
N TYR A 237 -8.61 -14.80 4.54
CA TYR A 237 -8.54 -13.38 4.88
C TYR A 237 -7.83 -12.58 3.78
N TYR A 238 -7.97 -11.26 3.84
CA TYR A 238 -7.22 -10.34 2.97
C TYR A 238 -6.00 -9.77 3.70
N ASP A 239 -4.88 -9.64 2.99
CA ASP A 239 -3.68 -8.93 3.44
C ASP A 239 -3.43 -7.71 2.53
N TYR A 240 -2.89 -6.63 3.11
CA TYR A 240 -2.80 -5.29 2.47
C TYR A 240 -1.38 -4.72 2.49
N PHE A 241 -0.37 -5.54 2.81
CA PHE A 241 0.99 -5.05 3.02
C PHE A 241 1.68 -4.47 1.77
N GLU A 242 1.16 -4.73 0.58
CA GLU A 242 1.78 -4.25 -0.66
C GLU A 242 1.31 -2.84 -1.04
N PHE A 243 2.29 -2.00 -1.29
CA PHE A 243 2.12 -0.62 -1.71
C PHE A 243 3.04 -0.28 -2.89
N ALA A 244 2.71 0.81 -3.56
CA ALA A 244 3.44 1.39 -4.67
C ALA A 244 3.64 2.89 -4.44
N ASN A 245 4.43 3.50 -5.32
CA ASN A 245 4.55 4.94 -5.45
C ASN A 245 3.21 5.58 -5.84
N GLY A 246 2.89 6.73 -5.26
CA GLY A 246 1.70 7.51 -5.57
C GLY A 246 1.52 8.67 -4.60
N ASP A 247 0.28 8.98 -4.28
CA ASP A 247 -0.12 10.11 -3.43
C ASP A 247 -0.84 9.71 -2.13
N ASP A 248 -0.70 8.46 -1.70
CA ASP A 248 -1.40 7.73 -0.64
C ASP A 248 -2.68 6.98 -1.08
N THR A 249 -3.30 7.42 -2.18
CA THR A 249 -4.59 6.91 -2.66
C THR A 249 -4.50 6.42 -4.10
N VAL A 250 -3.91 7.25 -4.96
CA VAL A 250 -3.80 7.06 -6.40
C VAL A 250 -2.37 6.67 -6.76
N PRO A 251 -2.15 5.46 -7.33
CA PRO A 251 -0.84 5.06 -7.79
C PRO A 251 -0.28 6.03 -8.84
N PHE A 252 1.03 6.25 -8.79
CA PHE A 252 1.73 7.22 -9.64
C PHE A 252 1.43 7.00 -11.13
N GLU A 253 1.41 5.75 -11.60
CA GLU A 253 1.14 5.41 -13.00
C GLU A 253 -0.30 5.74 -13.44
N SER A 254 -1.24 5.80 -12.50
CA SER A 254 -2.63 6.20 -12.75
C SER A 254 -2.78 7.72 -12.83
N ALA A 255 -2.05 8.48 -12.00
CA ALA A 255 -2.08 9.94 -12.03
C ALA A 255 -1.19 10.54 -13.14
N ASN A 256 -0.08 9.89 -13.46
CA ASN A 256 0.92 10.33 -14.43
C ASN A 256 0.56 9.94 -15.88
N ARG A 257 -0.64 10.32 -16.32
CA ARG A 257 -1.06 10.18 -17.73
C ARG A 257 -0.77 11.46 -18.50
N LYS A 258 -0.67 11.36 -19.83
CA LYS A 258 -0.41 12.51 -20.70
C LYS A 258 -1.69 13.34 -20.90
N LEU A 259 -2.05 14.09 -19.87
CA LEU A 259 -3.19 15.02 -19.87
C LEU A 259 -2.81 16.46 -20.24
N ALA A 260 -1.51 16.76 -20.28
CA ALA A 260 -0.95 18.06 -20.56
C ALA A 260 0.37 17.92 -21.32
N LYS A 261 0.90 19.04 -21.82
CA LYS A 261 2.27 19.10 -22.33
C LYS A 261 3.27 18.89 -21.21
N ASP A 262 4.51 18.55 -21.56
CA ASP A 262 5.55 18.26 -20.57
C ASP A 262 5.87 19.48 -19.69
N GLU A 263 5.89 20.68 -20.25
CA GLU A 263 6.08 21.94 -19.52
C GLU A 263 4.93 22.30 -18.55
N ASN A 264 3.75 21.70 -18.77
CA ASN A 264 2.55 21.87 -17.95
C ASN A 264 2.27 20.67 -17.03
N THR A 265 3.24 19.74 -16.93
CA THR A 265 3.14 18.55 -16.08
C THR A 265 4.07 18.70 -14.87
N PHE A 266 3.47 18.57 -13.68
CA PHE A 266 4.13 18.75 -12.40
C PHE A 266 3.88 17.56 -11.48
N TYR A 267 4.84 17.31 -10.58
CA TYR A 267 4.77 16.23 -9.61
C TYR A 267 4.94 16.76 -8.20
N VAL A 268 4.09 16.32 -7.28
CA VAL A 268 4.11 16.71 -5.87
C VAL A 268 4.66 15.55 -5.06
N ARG A 269 5.84 15.73 -4.48
CA ARG A 269 6.48 14.74 -3.60
C ARG A 269 5.80 14.71 -2.22
N ASP A 270 5.64 13.51 -1.67
CA ASP A 270 5.08 13.24 -0.33
C ASP A 270 3.66 13.80 -0.15
N ALA A 271 2.87 13.75 -1.23
CA ALA A 271 1.51 14.25 -1.22
C ALA A 271 0.59 13.35 -0.38
N LYS A 272 -0.39 13.98 0.27
CA LYS A 272 -1.54 13.29 0.87
C LYS A 272 -2.76 13.62 0.02
N HIS A 273 -3.35 12.62 -0.66
CA HIS A 273 -4.28 12.82 -1.76
C HIS A 273 -5.41 13.82 -1.43
N GLY A 274 -6.09 13.59 -0.32
CA GLY A 274 -7.21 14.43 0.13
C GLY A 274 -6.81 15.86 0.53
N GLN A 275 -5.53 16.09 0.88
CA GLN A 275 -5.03 17.40 1.28
C GLN A 275 -4.41 18.20 0.12
N MET A 276 -4.20 17.59 -1.05
CA MET A 276 -3.55 18.24 -2.18
C MET A 276 -4.15 19.63 -2.52
N PRO A 277 -5.48 19.83 -2.59
CA PRO A 277 -6.04 21.15 -2.88
C PRO A 277 -5.69 22.23 -1.84
N SER A 278 -5.35 21.83 -0.61
CA SER A 278 -5.05 22.71 0.52
C SER A 278 -3.54 22.83 0.84
N ALA A 279 -2.71 21.95 0.28
CA ALA A 279 -1.31 21.85 0.63
C ALA A 279 -0.52 23.10 0.21
N ALA A 280 0.45 23.49 1.05
CA ALA A 280 1.38 24.57 0.75
C ALA A 280 2.26 24.20 -0.46
N GLY A 281 2.39 25.13 -1.40
CA GLY A 281 3.03 24.91 -2.69
C GLY A 281 2.01 24.59 -3.78
N ILE A 282 1.10 23.64 -3.55
CA ILE A 282 0.11 23.24 -4.57
C ILE A 282 -0.86 24.39 -4.85
N ARG A 283 -1.41 25.02 -3.80
CA ARG A 283 -2.28 26.20 -3.96
C ARG A 283 -1.59 27.34 -4.70
N GLN A 284 -0.34 27.64 -4.34
CA GLN A 284 0.45 28.68 -5.00
C GLN A 284 0.71 28.35 -6.46
N LYS A 285 1.01 27.08 -6.76
CA LYS A 285 1.22 26.61 -8.13
C LYS A 285 -0.03 26.77 -8.98
N ILE A 286 -1.18 26.34 -8.45
CA ILE A 286 -2.49 26.48 -9.12
C ILE A 286 -2.81 27.97 -9.32
N ALA A 287 -2.67 28.80 -8.29
CA ALA A 287 -2.90 30.24 -8.39
C ALA A 287 -1.98 30.91 -9.42
N GLY A 288 -0.73 30.47 -9.52
CA GLY A 288 0.22 30.94 -10.53
C GLY A 288 -0.19 30.54 -11.96
N ILE A 289 -0.67 29.31 -12.14
CA ILE A 289 -1.23 28.82 -13.41
C ILE A 289 -2.45 29.66 -13.82
N ILE A 290 -3.42 29.84 -12.92
CA ILE A 290 -4.66 30.55 -13.24
C ILE A 290 -4.39 32.03 -13.53
N SER A 291 -3.60 32.69 -12.68
CA SER A 291 -3.29 34.12 -12.82
C SER A 291 -2.21 34.44 -13.86
N GLN A 292 -1.54 33.42 -14.41
CA GLN A 292 -0.35 33.55 -15.27
C GLN A 292 0.78 34.36 -14.63
N ASN A 293 0.85 34.37 -13.30
CA ASN A 293 1.91 35.01 -12.55
C ASN A 293 2.87 33.97 -12.00
N ASN A 294 4.16 34.33 -11.95
CA ASN A 294 5.12 33.52 -11.23
C ASN A 294 4.96 33.74 -9.72
N ILE A 295 4.31 32.80 -9.03
CA ILE A 295 4.15 32.82 -7.59
C ILE A 295 5.25 31.96 -6.97
N PRO A 296 6.11 32.52 -6.09
CA PRO A 296 7.13 31.75 -5.39
C PRO A 296 6.53 30.56 -4.62
N LEU A 297 7.15 29.39 -4.76
CA LEU A 297 6.74 28.20 -4.03
C LEU A 297 7.44 28.19 -2.65
N PRO A 298 6.71 27.89 -1.57
CA PRO A 298 7.24 27.90 -0.20
C PRO A 298 8.19 26.73 0.09
N ASN A 299 8.21 25.70 -0.76
CA ASN A 299 9.04 24.51 -0.61
C ASN A 299 9.42 23.97 -2.00
N ASN A 300 10.37 23.04 -2.04
CA ASN A 300 10.82 22.36 -3.25
C ASN A 300 10.05 21.05 -3.53
N LYS A 301 8.85 20.85 -2.94
CA LYS A 301 8.10 19.58 -3.09
C LYS A 301 7.53 19.38 -4.49
N ILE A 302 7.32 20.46 -5.24
CA ILE A 302 6.82 20.41 -6.62
C ILE A 302 7.99 20.39 -7.58
N ILE A 303 8.05 19.36 -8.42
CA ILE A 303 9.05 19.23 -9.49
C ILE A 303 8.36 19.23 -10.86
N THR A 304 9.09 19.59 -11.91
CA THR A 304 8.62 19.55 -13.29
C THR A 304 8.87 18.18 -13.92
N ARG A 305 8.26 17.93 -15.06
CA ARG A 305 8.55 16.74 -15.87
C ARG A 305 9.98 16.67 -16.38
N ALA A 306 10.57 17.80 -16.77
CA ALA A 306 11.98 17.83 -17.15
C ALA A 306 12.89 17.35 -16.00
N GLN A 307 12.67 17.85 -14.78
CA GLN A 307 13.44 17.42 -13.60
C GLN A 307 13.26 15.93 -13.29
N LEU A 308 12.03 15.40 -13.44
CA LEU A 308 11.78 13.99 -13.21
C LEU A 308 12.45 13.09 -14.28
N LEU A 309 12.49 13.53 -15.54
CA LEU A 309 13.18 12.81 -16.63
C LEU A 309 14.70 12.82 -16.44
N GLU A 310 15.26 13.89 -15.86
CA GLU A 310 16.68 13.95 -15.49
C GLU A 310 17.02 13.04 -14.30
N ASN A 311 16.10 12.91 -13.34
CA ASN A 311 16.29 12.09 -12.15
C ASN A 311 14.98 11.49 -11.64
N GLU A 312 14.69 10.25 -12.05
CA GLU A 312 13.48 9.54 -11.64
C GLU A 312 13.41 9.32 -10.11
N ARG A 313 14.56 9.25 -9.42
CA ARG A 313 14.61 9.04 -7.96
C ARG A 313 13.96 10.14 -7.15
N LEU A 314 13.69 11.30 -7.76
CA LEU A 314 12.92 12.36 -7.12
C LEU A 314 11.51 11.91 -6.73
N CYS A 315 10.93 10.94 -7.44
CA CYS A 315 9.62 10.38 -7.11
C CYS A 315 9.65 8.94 -6.60
N ARG A 316 10.79 8.23 -6.66
CA ARG A 316 10.87 6.83 -6.20
C ARG A 316 10.80 6.73 -4.68
N LEU A 317 10.20 5.67 -4.17
CA LEU A 317 10.18 5.32 -2.75
C LEU A 317 11.54 4.77 -2.31
N LEU A 318 12.02 5.26 -1.18
CA LEU A 318 13.20 4.75 -0.47
C LEU A 318 12.86 4.68 1.02
N GLY A 319 13.11 3.57 1.70
CA GLY A 319 12.86 3.50 3.14
C GLY A 319 12.77 2.09 3.70
N VAL A 320 11.99 1.94 4.77
CA VAL A 320 11.77 0.66 5.46
C VAL A 320 10.28 0.41 5.63
N ALA A 321 9.83 -0.79 5.25
CA ALA A 321 8.50 -1.30 5.51
C ALA A 321 8.52 -2.33 6.65
N LEU A 322 7.66 -2.13 7.63
CA LEU A 322 7.50 -2.97 8.81
C LEU A 322 6.11 -3.60 8.79
N ARG A 323 6.04 -4.87 9.13
CA ARG A 323 4.81 -5.57 9.50
C ARG A 323 4.97 -6.11 10.90
N ILE A 324 4.00 -5.87 11.76
CA ILE A 324 4.00 -6.29 13.15
C ILE A 324 2.71 -7.07 13.39
N ASP A 325 2.86 -8.34 13.73
CA ASP A 325 1.75 -9.21 14.10
C ASP A 325 1.56 -9.09 15.63
N SER A 326 0.35 -8.72 16.07
CA SER A 326 -0.03 -8.48 17.48
C SER A 326 0.42 -9.60 18.45
N PRO A 327 0.52 -9.34 19.77
CA PRO A 327 0.00 -8.18 20.52
C PRO A 327 1.07 -7.13 20.88
N LEU A 328 1.61 -6.45 19.87
CA LEU A 328 2.61 -5.39 20.03
C LEU A 328 2.13 -4.10 19.36
N ALA A 329 2.11 -3.01 20.11
CA ALA A 329 1.88 -1.66 19.60
C ALA A 329 3.17 -1.06 19.05
N ILE A 330 3.02 -0.17 18.07
CA ILE A 330 4.10 0.66 17.53
C ILE A 330 3.68 2.11 17.57
N LYS A 331 4.61 2.97 17.96
CA LYS A 331 4.51 4.42 17.82
C LYS A 331 5.76 4.93 17.13
N VAL A 332 5.57 5.78 16.13
CA VAL A 332 6.65 6.44 15.40
C VAL A 332 6.50 7.94 15.56
N THR A 333 7.61 8.64 15.77
CA THR A 333 7.67 10.10 15.79
C THR A 333 8.83 10.57 14.92
N ASP A 334 8.55 11.50 13.99
CA ASP A 334 9.59 12.15 13.19
C ASP A 334 10.16 13.39 13.90
N ARG A 335 11.10 14.08 13.25
CA ARG A 335 11.76 15.28 13.81
C ARG A 335 10.84 16.50 13.92
N ASP A 336 9.79 16.55 13.11
CA ASP A 336 8.83 17.65 13.07
C ASP A 336 7.69 17.43 14.08
N GLY A 337 7.72 16.30 14.81
CA GLY A 337 6.72 15.93 15.81
C GLY A 337 5.48 15.24 15.22
N ASN A 338 5.51 14.89 13.94
CA ASN A 338 4.44 14.10 13.32
C ASN A 338 4.48 12.67 13.87
N ILE A 339 3.30 12.09 14.10
CA ILE A 339 3.19 10.76 14.69
C ILE A 339 2.50 9.73 13.79
N ILE A 340 2.91 8.48 13.97
CA ILE A 340 2.14 7.28 13.61
C ILE A 340 1.82 6.53 14.90
N GLU A 341 0.54 6.27 15.15
CA GLU A 341 0.05 5.57 16.34
C GLU A 341 -1.38 5.06 16.11
N ASP A 342 -1.74 3.93 16.72
CA ASP A 342 -3.15 3.54 16.84
C ASP A 342 -3.76 4.20 18.07
N VAL A 343 -4.64 5.18 17.87
CA VAL A 343 -5.17 5.99 18.96
C VAL A 343 -6.50 5.39 19.41
N ALA A 344 -6.58 4.98 20.68
CA ALA A 344 -7.79 4.36 21.24
C ALA A 344 -9.05 5.23 21.01
N GLY A 345 -10.09 4.63 20.41
CA GLY A 345 -11.34 5.32 20.08
C GLY A 345 -11.28 6.24 18.85
N VAL A 346 -10.10 6.48 18.28
CA VAL A 346 -9.89 7.26 17.06
C VAL A 346 -9.45 6.37 15.88
N GLY A 347 -8.67 5.33 16.15
CA GLY A 347 -8.11 4.44 15.13
C GLY A 347 -6.73 4.87 14.63
N PRO A 348 -6.28 4.34 13.48
CA PRO A 348 -4.93 4.55 12.99
C PRO A 348 -4.70 6.00 12.57
N LYS A 349 -3.66 6.62 13.14
CA LYS A 349 -3.23 7.97 12.83
C LYS A 349 -1.91 7.95 12.09
N ASN A 350 -1.81 8.72 11.01
CA ASN A 350 -0.58 8.93 10.24
C ASN A 350 -0.44 10.40 9.82
N GLU A 351 0.53 11.08 10.42
CA GLU A 351 0.90 12.47 10.12
C GLU A 351 2.23 12.58 9.38
N ILE A 352 3.01 11.50 9.29
CA ILE A 352 4.34 11.52 8.67
C ILE A 352 4.18 11.58 7.14
N PRO A 353 4.69 12.64 6.46
CA PRO A 353 4.53 12.77 5.01
C PRO A 353 5.13 11.59 4.24
N GLY A 354 4.38 11.04 3.29
CA GLY A 354 4.80 9.92 2.45
C GLY A 354 4.83 8.53 3.11
N ALA A 355 4.64 8.46 4.44
CA ALA A 355 4.57 7.22 5.18
C ALA A 355 3.23 6.50 4.98
N MET A 356 3.19 5.21 5.31
CA MET A 356 1.96 4.41 5.38
C MET A 356 1.78 3.89 6.79
N PHE A 357 0.54 3.89 7.29
CA PHE A 357 0.15 3.14 8.48
C PHE A 357 -1.20 2.49 8.27
N GLU A 358 -1.25 1.18 8.44
CA GLU A 358 -2.49 0.43 8.26
C GLU A 358 -2.61 -0.69 9.28
N ILE A 359 -3.84 -0.94 9.74
CA ILE A 359 -4.14 -2.01 10.70
C ILE A 359 -5.20 -2.92 10.09
N ASN A 360 -4.92 -4.21 10.04
CA ASN A 360 -5.86 -5.21 9.54
C ASN A 360 -5.64 -6.57 10.24
N ASN A 361 -6.71 -7.15 10.78
CA ASN A 361 -6.68 -8.46 11.44
C ASN A 361 -5.57 -8.61 12.50
N GLY A 362 -5.38 -7.57 13.33
CA GLY A 362 -4.34 -7.57 14.36
C GLY A 362 -2.91 -7.43 13.83
N LYS A 363 -2.74 -7.14 12.54
CA LYS A 363 -1.44 -6.82 11.94
C LYS A 363 -1.35 -5.32 11.71
N LYS A 364 -0.20 -4.76 12.02
CA LYS A 364 0.13 -3.35 11.83
C LYS A 364 1.19 -3.25 10.73
N PHE A 365 0.91 -2.46 9.70
CA PHE A 365 1.78 -2.26 8.54
C PHE A 365 2.25 -0.81 8.55
N VAL A 366 3.56 -0.59 8.55
CA VAL A 366 4.16 0.75 8.57
C VAL A 366 5.15 0.85 7.41
N TYR A 367 5.11 1.92 6.64
CA TYR A 367 6.22 2.30 5.77
C TYR A 367 6.78 3.65 6.22
N LEU A 368 8.10 3.71 6.38
CA LEU A 368 8.83 4.90 6.80
C LEU A 368 9.78 5.36 5.69
N PRO A 369 9.54 6.52 5.06
CA PRO A 369 10.40 7.03 3.99
C PRO A 369 11.76 7.50 4.51
N GLN A 370 12.80 7.36 3.71
CA GLN A 370 14.18 7.78 4.01
C GLN A 370 14.81 8.59 2.86
N ASN A 371 14.01 9.02 1.88
CA ASN A 371 14.45 9.76 0.69
C ASN A 371 15.24 11.05 0.99
N GLU A 372 15.03 11.66 2.15
CA GLU A 372 15.64 12.92 2.58
C GLU A 372 16.42 12.74 3.90
N ASN A 373 16.89 11.52 4.17
CA ASN A 373 17.59 11.14 5.40
C ASN A 373 16.75 11.37 6.67
N GLN A 374 15.43 11.22 6.56
CA GLN A 374 14.52 11.28 7.70
C GLN A 374 14.96 10.32 8.80
N GLN A 375 14.79 10.73 10.05
CA GLN A 375 15.10 9.94 11.23
C GLN A 375 13.84 9.81 12.07
N TYR A 376 13.69 8.65 12.72
CA TYR A 376 12.49 8.29 13.44
C TYR A 376 12.83 7.82 14.85
N GLN A 377 12.00 8.21 15.81
CA GLN A 377 11.92 7.54 17.11
C GLN A 377 10.81 6.50 17.00
N ILE A 378 11.18 5.22 17.07
CA ILE A 378 10.23 4.10 16.95
C ILE A 378 10.20 3.35 18.27
N SER A 379 9.07 3.43 18.97
CA SER A 379 8.84 2.73 20.24
C SER A 379 7.87 1.57 20.06
N LEU A 380 8.11 0.49 20.79
CA LEU A 380 7.30 -0.71 20.84
C LEU A 380 6.76 -0.89 22.26
N GLN A 381 5.49 -1.30 22.38
CA GLN A 381 4.84 -1.54 23.66
C GLN A 381 4.01 -2.81 23.59
N GLY A 382 4.17 -3.71 24.56
CA GLY A 382 3.34 -4.91 24.65
C GLY A 382 1.88 -4.58 25.01
N GLU A 383 0.93 -5.13 24.25
CA GLU A 383 -0.51 -4.97 24.46
C GLU A 383 -1.13 -6.14 25.23
N GLY A 384 -0.42 -7.26 25.31
CA GLY A 384 -0.86 -8.49 25.96
C GLY A 384 0.26 -9.50 26.10
N ASP A 385 -0.03 -10.59 26.79
CA ASP A 385 0.89 -11.70 26.94
C ASP A 385 0.78 -12.63 25.72
N GLY A 386 1.92 -13.03 25.17
CA GLY A 386 1.95 -13.92 24.02
C GLY A 386 3.25 -13.78 23.24
N PHE A 387 3.13 -13.79 21.92
CA PHE A 387 4.25 -13.67 21.00
C PHE A 387 3.90 -12.71 19.89
N PHE A 388 4.88 -11.93 19.45
CA PHE A 388 4.76 -11.10 18.26
C PHE A 388 5.73 -11.57 17.18
N THR A 389 5.40 -11.24 15.94
CA THR A 389 6.31 -11.39 14.81
C THR A 389 6.50 -10.04 14.16
N LEU A 390 7.75 -9.63 13.94
CA LEU A 390 8.09 -8.43 13.19
C LEU A 390 8.72 -8.85 11.86
N THR A 391 8.26 -8.27 10.75
CA THR A 391 8.90 -8.40 9.45
C THR A 391 9.36 -7.03 8.98
N ALA A 392 10.62 -6.88 8.60
CA ALA A 392 11.19 -5.67 8.05
C ALA A 392 11.64 -5.89 6.60
N ARG A 393 11.34 -4.95 5.71
CA ARG A 393 11.76 -4.95 4.31
C ARG A 393 12.37 -3.59 3.99
N ALA A 394 13.56 -3.59 3.40
CA ALA A 394 14.06 -2.38 2.74
C ALA A 394 13.18 -2.07 1.51
N VAL A 395 13.05 -0.80 1.17
CA VAL A 395 12.40 -0.32 -0.04
C VAL A 395 13.40 0.51 -0.81
N GLU A 396 13.71 0.10 -2.03
CA GLU A 396 14.67 0.77 -2.92
C GLU A 396 14.06 0.91 -4.31
N ASP A 397 14.07 2.13 -4.86
CA ASP A 397 13.57 2.44 -6.20
C ASP A 397 12.15 1.83 -6.47
N ASP A 398 11.22 2.03 -5.53
CA ASP A 398 9.85 1.48 -5.49
C ASP A 398 9.71 -0.02 -5.19
N LEU A 399 10.82 -0.75 -5.04
CA LEU A 399 10.81 -2.20 -4.86
C LEU A 399 11.00 -2.59 -3.40
N LEU A 400 10.05 -3.38 -2.89
CA LEU A 400 10.16 -4.06 -1.61
C LEU A 400 11.19 -5.19 -1.71
N GLN A 401 12.30 -5.07 -0.98
CA GLN A 401 13.37 -6.07 -0.93
C GLN A 401 12.94 -7.33 -0.16
N GLU A 402 13.81 -8.34 -0.13
CA GLU A 402 13.55 -9.58 0.62
C GLU A 402 13.27 -9.31 2.12
N PRO A 403 12.27 -9.98 2.72
CA PRO A 403 11.91 -9.76 4.10
C PRO A 403 12.91 -10.33 5.10
N ARG A 404 13.17 -9.54 6.13
CA ARG A 404 13.82 -9.94 7.37
C ARG A 404 12.74 -10.23 8.40
N VAL A 405 12.67 -11.47 8.89
CA VAL A 405 11.59 -11.90 9.80
C VAL A 405 12.15 -12.21 11.19
N PHE A 406 11.56 -11.58 12.20
CA PHE A 406 11.81 -11.74 13.63
C PHE A 406 10.57 -12.38 14.26
N SER A 407 10.49 -13.71 14.19
CA SER A 407 9.29 -14.48 14.57
C SER A 407 9.23 -14.85 16.04
N LEU A 408 8.00 -14.87 16.58
CA LEU A 408 7.65 -15.27 17.94
C LEU A 408 8.62 -14.78 19.03
N LEU A 409 8.83 -13.48 19.04
CA LEU A 409 9.46 -12.84 20.17
C LEU A 409 8.43 -12.76 21.31
N PRO A 410 8.79 -13.16 22.54
CA PRO A 410 7.86 -13.10 23.66
C PRO A 410 7.46 -11.66 23.92
N VAL A 411 6.20 -11.45 24.28
CA VAL A 411 5.67 -10.15 24.69
C VAL A 411 4.82 -10.31 25.93
N SER A 412 4.95 -9.34 26.82
CA SER A 412 4.09 -9.15 27.98
C SER A 412 3.58 -7.72 27.97
N LYS A 413 2.59 -7.40 28.80
CA LYS A 413 2.16 -6.00 28.97
C LYS A 413 3.24 -5.07 29.53
N ASN A 414 4.28 -5.62 30.17
CA ASN A 414 5.40 -4.84 30.69
C ASN A 414 6.48 -4.61 29.64
N LEU A 415 6.46 -5.35 28.52
CA LEU A 415 7.45 -5.22 27.48
C LEU A 415 7.43 -3.80 26.93
N SER A 416 8.59 -3.14 26.99
CA SER A 416 8.89 -1.91 26.30
C SER A 416 10.06 -2.13 25.34
N GLY A 417 10.19 -1.28 24.33
CA GLY A 417 11.28 -1.45 23.38
C GLY A 417 11.27 -0.40 22.30
N GLY A 418 12.10 -0.63 21.29
CA GLY A 418 12.19 0.26 20.15
C GLY A 418 12.86 -0.38 18.96
N ILE A 419 12.77 0.33 17.84
CA ILE A 419 13.46 -0.02 16.61
C ILE A 419 14.43 1.10 16.29
N GLU A 420 15.69 0.73 16.08
CA GLU A 420 16.69 1.62 15.52
C GLU A 420 16.89 1.30 14.04
N LEU A 421 16.86 2.33 13.21
CA LEU A 421 17.12 2.23 11.78
C LEU A 421 18.53 2.75 11.49
N ASN A 422 19.43 1.89 11.02
CA ASN A 422 20.74 2.27 10.52
C ASN A 422 20.74 2.19 8.99
N GLY A 423 20.42 3.32 8.34
CA GLY A 423 19.96 3.26 6.95
C GLY A 423 18.69 2.41 6.86
N GLN A 424 18.71 1.39 6.01
CA GLN A 424 17.59 0.45 5.87
C GLN A 424 17.72 -0.81 6.76
N GLU A 425 18.78 -0.90 7.55
CA GLU A 425 18.92 -1.98 8.54
C GLU A 425 18.03 -1.71 9.75
N THR A 426 17.40 -2.78 10.23
CA THR A 426 16.47 -2.74 11.37
C THR A 426 17.09 -3.46 12.56
N ILE A 427 17.26 -2.75 13.67
CA ILE A 427 17.75 -3.27 14.93
C ILE A 427 16.61 -3.18 15.96
N ILE A 428 16.26 -4.30 16.59
CA ILE A 428 15.20 -4.34 17.61
C ILE A 428 15.84 -4.33 18.99
N LYS A 429 15.39 -3.42 19.87
CA LYS A 429 15.80 -3.36 21.28
C LYS A 429 14.59 -3.64 22.16
N ILE A 430 14.71 -4.59 23.07
CA ILE A 430 13.62 -5.09 23.92
C ILE A 430 14.06 -5.03 25.38
N ASP A 431 13.18 -4.46 26.19
CA ASP A 431 13.12 -4.51 27.65
C ASP A 431 11.87 -5.33 28.01
N ASN A 432 12.03 -6.57 28.47
CA ASN A 432 10.91 -7.49 28.65
C ASN A 432 10.12 -7.23 29.94
N ASP A 433 10.77 -6.67 30.96
CA ASP A 433 10.19 -6.47 32.30
C ASP A 433 9.85 -5.02 32.61
N GLY A 434 10.24 -4.09 31.75
CA GLY A 434 9.94 -2.67 31.86
C GLY A 434 10.81 -1.96 32.89
N ASP A 435 11.98 -2.50 33.25
CA ASP A 435 12.89 -1.90 34.24
C ASP A 435 13.71 -0.71 33.67
N GLY A 436 13.57 -0.44 32.37
CA GLY A 436 14.26 0.62 31.64
C GLY A 436 15.63 0.21 31.11
N LYS A 437 16.04 -1.05 31.25
CA LYS A 437 17.26 -1.61 30.66
C LYS A 437 16.92 -2.54 29.50
N ILE A 438 17.73 -2.46 28.45
CA ILE A 438 17.58 -3.35 27.30
C ILE A 438 18.10 -4.73 27.67
N ASP A 439 17.19 -5.69 27.74
CA ASP A 439 17.49 -7.12 27.92
C ASP A 439 18.05 -7.76 26.65
N GLN A 440 17.52 -7.35 25.50
CA GLN A 440 17.80 -7.98 24.22
C GLN A 440 17.98 -6.95 23.12
N THR A 441 19.08 -7.06 22.38
CA THR A 441 19.29 -6.35 21.10
C THR A 441 19.37 -7.38 19.98
N ILE A 442 18.59 -7.17 18.93
CA ILE A 442 18.51 -8.05 17.77
C ILE A 442 18.92 -7.23 16.55
N SER A 443 20.20 -7.30 16.19
CA SER A 443 20.78 -6.73 14.97
C SER A 443 21.35 -7.86 14.12
N GLN A 444 20.99 -7.93 12.85
CA GLN A 444 21.23 -9.10 11.99
C GLN A 444 22.66 -9.18 11.42
N ASP A 445 23.68 -9.17 12.27
CA ASP A 445 25.05 -9.56 11.86
C ASP A 445 25.44 -10.98 12.30
N GLU A 446 24.53 -11.72 12.96
CA GLU A 446 24.71 -13.16 13.17
C GLU A 446 23.75 -13.94 12.25
N THR A 447 24.34 -14.83 11.45
CA THR A 447 23.61 -15.90 10.74
C THR A 447 22.66 -16.57 11.71
N PHE A 448 21.35 -16.56 11.44
CA PHE A 448 20.42 -17.30 12.30
C PHE A 448 20.82 -18.76 12.39
N THR A 449 21.35 -19.14 13.55
CA THR A 449 21.98 -20.44 13.74
C THR A 449 21.00 -21.47 14.29
N ILE A 450 21.38 -22.74 14.22
CA ILE A 450 20.69 -23.81 14.95
C ILE A 450 20.67 -23.56 16.47
N ASN A 451 21.62 -22.78 17.01
CA ASN A 451 21.65 -22.42 18.43
C ASN A 451 20.58 -21.40 18.78
N GLU A 452 20.34 -20.41 17.92
CA GLU A 452 19.23 -19.46 18.09
C GLU A 452 17.88 -20.17 18.01
N LEU A 453 17.69 -21.07 17.04
CA LEU A 453 16.48 -21.90 16.97
C LEU A 453 16.29 -22.75 18.24
N MET A 454 17.37 -23.27 18.80
CA MET A 454 17.34 -23.98 20.09
C MET A 454 16.97 -23.05 21.26
N ALA A 455 17.45 -21.81 21.26
CA ALA A 455 17.08 -20.81 22.25
C ALA A 455 15.59 -20.46 22.17
N ASP A 456 15.06 -20.24 20.96
CA ASP A 456 13.63 -20.05 20.69
C ASP A 456 12.80 -21.22 21.24
N PHE A 457 13.18 -22.45 20.89
CA PHE A 457 12.52 -23.64 21.39
C PHE A 457 12.50 -23.71 22.92
N ASN A 458 13.64 -23.43 23.57
CA ASN A 458 13.72 -23.42 25.03
C ASN A 458 12.84 -22.33 25.65
N ARG A 459 12.70 -21.18 25.01
CA ARG A 459 11.78 -20.12 25.44
C ARG A 459 10.33 -20.58 25.37
N TYR A 460 9.92 -21.24 24.28
CA TYR A 460 8.56 -21.79 24.18
C TYR A 460 8.27 -22.86 25.24
N VAL A 461 9.28 -23.67 25.59
CA VAL A 461 9.18 -24.64 26.68
C VAL A 461 9.04 -23.94 28.04
N ALA A 462 9.84 -22.90 28.30
CA ALA A 462 9.79 -22.14 29.55
C ALA A 462 8.45 -21.42 29.74
N ALA A 463 7.87 -20.91 28.65
CA ALA A 463 6.53 -20.32 28.61
C ALA A 463 5.39 -21.36 28.69
N GLY A 464 5.71 -22.66 28.78
CA GLY A 464 4.72 -23.73 28.92
C GLY A 464 3.94 -24.07 27.65
N LEU A 465 4.40 -23.62 26.49
CA LEU A 465 3.71 -23.74 25.20
C LEU A 465 4.04 -25.03 24.48
N ILE A 466 5.18 -25.62 24.82
CA ILE A 466 5.58 -26.96 24.38
C ILE A 466 5.80 -27.80 25.63
N LYS A 467 4.87 -28.73 25.87
CA LYS A 467 4.88 -29.62 27.04
C LYS A 467 5.42 -30.99 26.67
N ASN A 468 5.66 -31.82 27.68
CA ASN A 468 5.93 -33.24 27.44
C ASN A 468 4.66 -33.95 26.94
N PRO A 469 4.77 -34.93 26.02
CA PRO A 469 6.01 -35.51 25.49
C PRO A 469 6.63 -34.78 24.28
N GLN A 470 5.92 -33.83 23.65
CA GLN A 470 6.35 -33.15 22.42
C GLN A 470 7.70 -32.45 22.59
N ARG A 471 7.90 -31.80 23.74
CA ARG A 471 9.18 -31.21 24.14
C ARG A 471 10.34 -32.18 23.96
N ALA A 472 10.23 -33.41 24.48
CA ALA A 472 11.32 -34.38 24.46
C ALA A 472 11.70 -34.77 23.03
N VAL A 473 10.68 -34.95 22.17
CA VAL A 473 10.84 -35.31 20.77
C VAL A 473 11.53 -34.21 19.98
N ILE A 474 11.00 -32.99 20.04
CA ILE A 474 11.55 -31.84 19.29
C ILE A 474 12.97 -31.53 19.78
N LEU A 475 13.20 -31.53 21.10
CA LEU A 475 14.51 -31.28 21.68
C LEU A 475 15.56 -32.29 21.23
N ALA A 476 15.19 -33.57 21.13
CA ALA A 476 16.11 -34.61 20.66
C ALA A 476 16.56 -34.38 19.21
N GLN A 477 15.63 -33.99 18.34
CA GLN A 477 15.92 -33.74 16.92
C GLN A 477 16.68 -32.43 16.70
N LEU A 478 16.36 -31.36 17.43
CA LEU A 478 17.13 -30.12 17.36
C LEU A 478 18.57 -30.32 17.87
N LYS A 479 18.78 -31.12 18.93
CA LYS A 479 20.13 -31.51 19.38
C LYS A 479 20.88 -32.34 18.34
N LEU A 480 20.19 -33.20 17.60
CA LEU A 480 20.79 -33.95 16.49
C LEU A 480 21.24 -32.99 15.39
N LEU A 481 20.36 -32.10 14.95
CA LEU A 481 20.69 -31.06 13.97
C LEU A 481 21.88 -30.23 14.43
N GLN A 482 21.90 -29.77 15.69
CA GLN A 482 23.00 -29.00 16.26
C GLN A 482 24.35 -29.72 16.12
N LYS A 483 24.38 -31.04 16.33
CA LYS A 483 25.58 -31.87 16.12
C LYS A 483 25.97 -31.97 14.65
N GLU A 484 25.00 -32.09 13.74
CA GLU A 484 25.25 -32.17 12.29
C GLU A 484 25.81 -30.85 11.73
N PHE A 485 25.28 -29.71 12.15
CA PHE A 485 25.84 -28.38 11.82
C PHE A 485 27.29 -28.26 12.30
N ALA A 486 27.56 -28.59 13.57
CA ALA A 486 28.91 -28.57 14.13
C ALA A 486 29.88 -29.54 13.39
N ALA A 487 29.40 -30.71 12.94
CA ALA A 487 30.19 -31.64 12.15
C ALA A 487 30.51 -31.06 10.76
N ARG A 488 29.54 -30.39 10.12
CA ARG A 488 29.73 -29.73 8.82
C ARG A 488 30.74 -28.58 8.92
N GLU A 489 30.69 -27.77 9.97
CA GLU A 489 31.68 -26.72 10.23
C GLU A 489 33.09 -27.30 10.39
N LYS A 490 33.25 -28.40 11.14
CA LYS A 490 34.52 -29.11 11.25
C LYS A 490 35.04 -29.62 9.90
N LEU A 491 34.16 -30.08 9.01
CA LEU A 491 34.53 -30.46 7.65
C LEU A 491 34.98 -29.25 6.82
N GLN A 492 34.34 -28.09 6.97
CA GLN A 492 34.76 -26.84 6.33
C GLN A 492 36.12 -26.36 6.82
N ALA A 493 36.44 -26.53 8.11
CA ALA A 493 37.73 -26.18 8.69
C ALA A 493 38.84 -27.22 8.41
N ASN A 494 38.50 -28.41 7.89
CA ASN A 494 39.48 -29.48 7.71
C ASN A 494 40.43 -29.19 6.53
N GLY A 495 41.72 -28.96 6.83
CA GLY A 495 42.78 -28.74 5.84
C GLY A 495 43.47 -30.00 5.31
N ARG A 496 43.12 -31.19 5.82
CA ARG A 496 43.78 -32.47 5.47
C ARG A 496 43.10 -33.22 4.32
N LEU A 497 41.88 -32.82 3.94
CA LEU A 497 41.13 -33.46 2.85
C LEU A 497 41.47 -32.80 1.51
N PRO A 498 41.63 -33.60 0.42
CA PRO A 498 41.69 -33.04 -0.92
C PRO A 498 40.46 -32.19 -1.21
N GLN A 499 40.63 -31.03 -1.87
CA GLN A 499 39.57 -30.04 -2.05
C GLN A 499 38.28 -30.63 -2.65
N LYS A 500 38.39 -31.50 -3.66
CA LYS A 500 37.25 -32.17 -4.29
C LYS A 500 36.47 -33.08 -3.32
N ALA A 501 37.18 -33.81 -2.47
CA ALA A 501 36.58 -34.67 -1.45
C ALA A 501 35.92 -33.84 -0.33
N LYS A 502 36.57 -32.74 0.08
CA LYS A 502 36.04 -31.78 1.06
C LYS A 502 34.72 -31.15 0.57
N THR A 503 34.68 -30.64 -0.66
CA THR A 503 33.47 -30.07 -1.25
C THR A 503 32.33 -31.11 -1.33
N ALA A 504 32.63 -32.33 -1.77
CA ALA A 504 31.64 -33.40 -1.84
C ALA A 504 31.09 -33.79 -0.45
N ALA A 505 31.95 -33.86 0.56
CA ALA A 505 31.56 -34.17 1.94
C ALA A 505 30.70 -33.07 2.58
N ILE A 506 31.05 -31.79 2.36
CA ILE A 506 30.25 -30.64 2.82
C ILE A 506 28.86 -30.64 2.17
N ALA A 507 28.80 -30.91 0.86
CA ALA A 507 27.52 -31.00 0.14
C ALA A 507 26.67 -32.19 0.61
N ALA A 508 27.29 -33.34 0.90
CA ALA A 508 26.59 -34.49 1.46
C ALA A 508 26.05 -34.21 2.87
N ALA A 509 26.85 -33.57 3.73
CA ALA A 509 26.42 -33.14 5.06
C ALA A 509 25.26 -32.13 4.96
N GLY A 510 25.31 -31.18 4.03
CA GLY A 510 24.21 -30.24 3.78
C GLY A 510 22.91 -30.94 3.37
N ARG A 511 22.97 -31.95 2.50
CA ARG A 511 21.80 -32.76 2.13
C ARG A 511 21.22 -33.53 3.31
N LEU A 512 22.07 -34.06 4.19
CA LEU A 512 21.65 -34.80 5.37
C LEU A 512 20.94 -33.88 6.38
N ILE A 513 21.53 -32.71 6.67
CA ILE A 513 20.92 -31.66 7.50
C ILE A 513 19.55 -31.27 6.94
N ASN A 514 19.45 -30.97 5.64
CA ASN A 514 18.18 -30.58 5.04
C ASN A 514 17.12 -31.69 5.12
N ARG A 515 17.52 -32.95 5.00
CA ARG A 515 16.61 -34.10 5.18
C ARG A 515 16.13 -34.22 6.63
N GLN A 516 17.01 -33.98 7.60
CA GLN A 516 16.64 -34.01 9.02
C GLN A 516 15.72 -32.83 9.38
N ILE A 517 15.94 -31.66 8.79
CA ILE A 517 15.04 -30.51 8.84
C ILE A 517 13.65 -30.90 8.31
N ASP A 518 13.56 -31.54 7.14
CA ASP A 518 12.27 -31.98 6.56
C ASP A 518 11.51 -32.96 7.47
N LEU A 519 12.22 -33.88 8.11
CA LEU A 519 11.62 -34.85 9.03
C LEU A 519 11.06 -34.17 10.29
N LEU A 520 11.86 -33.30 10.93
CA LEU A 520 11.41 -32.54 12.10
C LEU A 520 10.24 -31.62 11.73
N ALA A 521 10.31 -30.97 10.57
CA ALA A 521 9.24 -30.12 10.08
C ALA A 521 7.92 -30.90 9.93
N LYS A 522 7.99 -32.08 9.30
CA LYS A 522 6.81 -32.96 9.16
C LYS A 522 6.25 -33.39 10.51
N GLU A 523 7.10 -33.66 11.49
CA GLU A 523 6.66 -34.07 12.82
C GLU A 523 5.99 -32.91 13.58
N ILE A 524 6.58 -31.72 13.56
CA ILE A 524 5.98 -30.51 14.13
C ILE A 524 4.62 -30.22 13.48
N GLN A 525 4.50 -30.36 12.16
CA GLN A 525 3.22 -30.22 11.46
C GLN A 525 2.17 -31.22 11.94
N LEU A 526 2.56 -32.47 12.20
CA LEU A 526 1.66 -33.49 12.75
C LEU A 526 1.23 -33.16 14.18
N MET A 527 2.15 -32.65 15.01
CA MET A 527 1.84 -32.19 16.36
C MET A 527 0.84 -31.02 16.34
N ALA A 528 1.03 -30.06 15.43
CA ALA A 528 0.12 -28.93 15.23
C ALA A 528 -1.28 -29.38 14.81
N LYS A 529 -1.37 -30.28 13.82
CA LYS A 529 -2.65 -30.86 13.37
C LYS A 529 -3.40 -31.60 14.48
N ARG A 530 -2.68 -32.20 15.42
CA ARG A 530 -3.25 -32.90 16.59
C ARG A 530 -3.58 -31.96 17.75
N GLY A 531 -3.26 -30.67 17.65
CA GLY A 531 -3.44 -29.68 18.71
C GLY A 531 -2.48 -29.86 19.90
N THR A 532 -1.43 -30.67 19.77
CA THR A 532 -0.47 -30.94 20.87
C THR A 532 0.66 -29.92 20.94
N VAL A 533 0.88 -29.18 19.85
CA VAL A 533 1.66 -27.94 19.80
C VAL A 533 0.76 -26.88 19.16
N GLY A 534 0.71 -25.67 19.71
CA GLY A 534 -0.09 -24.59 19.12
C GLY A 534 0.34 -24.28 17.69
N GLN A 535 -0.61 -23.90 16.83
CA GLN A 535 -0.35 -23.64 15.40
C GLN A 535 0.72 -22.56 15.20
N GLU A 536 0.69 -21.49 15.99
CA GLU A 536 1.67 -20.39 15.97
C GLU A 536 3.08 -20.87 16.36
N ILE A 537 3.18 -21.67 17.41
CA ILE A 537 4.47 -22.22 17.91
C ILE A 537 5.07 -23.19 16.89
N ALA A 538 4.23 -24.05 16.33
CA ALA A 538 4.63 -24.92 15.23
C ALA A 538 5.14 -24.09 14.04
N GLN A 539 4.43 -23.01 13.70
CA GLN A 539 4.80 -22.12 12.60
C GLN A 539 6.17 -21.47 12.81
N ALA A 540 6.50 -21.02 14.00
CA ALA A 540 7.80 -20.41 14.21
C ALA A 540 8.95 -21.40 14.24
N LEU A 541 8.75 -22.59 14.82
CA LEU A 541 9.77 -23.63 14.75
C LEU A 541 10.03 -24.03 13.30
N LEU A 542 8.99 -24.15 12.49
CA LEU A 542 9.11 -24.46 11.06
C LEU A 542 9.79 -23.32 10.28
N SER A 543 9.44 -22.06 10.58
CA SER A 543 10.11 -20.89 9.99
C SER A 543 11.59 -20.83 10.36
N GLY A 544 11.92 -21.09 11.63
CA GLY A 544 13.31 -21.17 12.10
C GLY A 544 14.08 -22.31 11.44
N LEU A 545 13.44 -23.46 11.23
CA LEU A 545 14.03 -24.59 10.50
C LEU A 545 14.37 -24.26 9.04
N GLU A 546 13.50 -23.51 8.35
CA GLU A 546 13.80 -23.03 6.99
C GLU A 546 14.93 -21.99 6.98
N ARG A 547 15.04 -21.14 8.01
CA ARG A 547 16.12 -20.14 8.12
C ARG A 547 17.50 -20.76 8.31
N VAL A 548 17.60 -21.88 9.04
CA VAL A 548 18.87 -22.60 9.23
C VAL A 548 19.21 -23.55 8.06
N ARG A 549 18.31 -23.70 7.09
CA ARG A 549 18.47 -24.64 5.96
C ARG A 549 19.72 -24.31 5.14
N ILE A 550 20.47 -25.35 4.76
CA ILE A 550 21.67 -25.19 3.94
C ILE A 550 21.22 -24.89 2.49
N LYS A 551 21.57 -23.71 1.99
CA LYS A 551 21.33 -23.26 0.61
C LYS A 551 22.28 -23.92 -0.38
#